data_AF-A0AAD7JH94-F1
#
_entry.id   AF-A0AAD7JH94-F1
#
_cell.length_a   1.000
_cell.length_b   1.000
_cell.length_c   1.000
_cell.angle_alpha   90.00
_cell.angle_beta   90.00
_cell.angle_gamma   90.00
#
_symmetry.space_group_name_H-M   'P 1'
#
loop_
_entity.id
_entity.type
_entity.pdbx_description
1 polymer ?
#
loop_
_entity_poly.entity_id
_entity_poly.type
_entity_poly.pdbx_seq_one_letter_code
_entity_poly.pdbx_strand_id
1 'polypeptide(L)'
;MPRIRVRPGSAAIQALLGVYQAFIAAVGRLDKSLSPKDTINRLRKHTFVWSDSIYIFHLASIAFWLPLMQYPAYPLKLVIPLLFSIGLLVPLTSQFLLPASPIFAWLLMYYTSRFIPVAWRPSISVSLLPTLETVLYGANVSDILTRFTHPILDVVAWLPYGLGHFVSPFVIAAFVWLFRPKEVLHLWARVFGYLNYAGVFIQIVFPCAAPWYEVIHGLTPANYGMSGSPGGLLRIDRLFHGNGYNLTFSHAPIVFGAFPSLHSGCATLEALFVSHFFPQATRYIWTYAGVLYWATMYLSHHYLIDVVGGACLAVFFFYVYLPDEFRNPAAATAPAGSTRAARSKYDEYDLEAPLRGNAARRQMMTDAADFDLSESSQASDEEEVDISYRSPITETMPVNGKPNGPGRSKRVSSGAGRSHRHTASIASLIREGDRGPEEAWNPSPIGATFFEAAGDVESGRR
;
A
#
# COMPACT_ATOMS: atom_id res chain seq x y z
N MET A 1 26.29 -44.30 4.11
CA MET A 1 25.30 -43.35 3.57
C MET A 1 26.02 -42.25 2.80
N PRO A 2 25.71 -42.01 1.52
CA PRO A 2 26.29 -40.88 0.82
C PRO A 2 25.55 -39.60 1.21
N ARG A 3 26.28 -38.61 1.74
CA ARG A 3 25.77 -37.24 1.90
C ARG A 3 25.62 -36.64 0.51
N ILE A 4 24.39 -36.51 0.02
CA ILE A 4 24.09 -35.73 -1.18
C ILE A 4 24.44 -34.28 -0.88
N ARG A 5 25.59 -33.86 -1.39
CA ARG A 5 26.07 -32.47 -1.32
C ARG A 5 25.36 -31.74 -2.46
N VAL A 6 24.20 -31.15 -2.19
CA VAL A 6 23.52 -30.26 -3.15
C VAL A 6 24.48 -29.11 -3.45
N ARG A 7 24.97 -29.04 -4.70
CA ARG A 7 25.89 -27.99 -5.12
C ARG A 7 25.12 -26.67 -5.12
N PRO A 8 25.59 -25.60 -4.47
CA PRO A 8 24.85 -24.32 -4.37
C PRO A 8 24.50 -23.71 -5.75
N GLY A 9 25.22 -24.06 -6.81
CA GLY A 9 24.86 -23.67 -8.18
C GLY A 9 23.58 -24.32 -8.73
N SER A 10 23.16 -25.50 -8.24
CA SER A 10 21.97 -26.17 -8.77
C SER A 10 20.67 -25.49 -8.30
N ALA A 11 20.58 -25.05 -7.04
CA ALA A 11 19.37 -24.41 -6.52
C ALA A 11 19.07 -23.07 -7.19
N ALA A 12 20.09 -22.22 -7.38
CA ALA A 12 19.93 -20.94 -8.07
C ALA A 12 19.52 -21.13 -9.54
N ILE A 13 20.14 -22.10 -10.24
CA ILE A 13 19.77 -22.44 -11.62
C ILE A 13 18.33 -22.96 -11.69
N GLN A 14 17.93 -23.85 -10.77
CA GLN A 14 16.55 -24.36 -10.72
C GLN A 14 15.53 -23.25 -10.43
N ALA A 15 15.85 -22.33 -9.52
CA ALA A 15 14.99 -21.17 -9.25
C ALA A 15 14.86 -20.27 -10.49
N LEU A 16 15.95 -19.99 -11.20
CA LEU A 16 15.93 -19.21 -12.45
C LEU A 16 15.13 -19.91 -13.54
N LEU A 17 15.28 -21.22 -13.70
CA LEU A 17 14.48 -22.02 -14.63
C LEU A 17 13.00 -21.97 -14.25
N GLY A 18 12.66 -22.09 -12.97
CA GLY A 18 11.28 -21.97 -12.48
C GLY A 18 10.65 -20.62 -12.80
N VAL A 19 11.38 -19.53 -12.56
CA VAL A 19 10.94 -18.17 -12.92
C VAL A 19 10.76 -18.02 -14.43
N TYR A 20 11.71 -18.56 -15.22
CA TYR A 20 11.63 -18.52 -16.69
C TYR A 20 10.40 -19.27 -17.21
N GLN A 21 10.12 -20.48 -16.70
CA GLN A 21 8.93 -21.24 -17.09
C GLN A 21 7.63 -20.53 -16.67
N ALA A 22 7.60 -19.97 -15.46
CA ALA A 22 6.46 -19.17 -14.99
C ALA A 22 6.22 -17.96 -15.90
N PHE A 23 7.28 -17.27 -16.34
CA PHE A 23 7.19 -16.16 -17.27
C PHE A 23 6.64 -16.58 -18.63
N ILE A 24 7.14 -17.67 -19.22
CA ILE A 24 6.63 -18.18 -20.50
C ILE A 24 5.15 -18.55 -20.39
N ALA A 25 4.75 -19.23 -19.31
CA ALA A 25 3.34 -19.54 -19.04
C ALA A 25 2.50 -18.26 -18.89
N ALA A 26 3.05 -17.24 -18.21
CA ALA A 26 2.38 -15.96 -17.99
C ALA A 26 2.16 -15.14 -19.26
N VAL A 27 3.14 -15.12 -20.16
CA VAL A 27 3.00 -14.50 -21.49
C VAL A 27 2.10 -15.34 -22.40
N GLY A 28 2.13 -16.67 -22.24
CA GLY A 28 1.32 -17.60 -23.03
C GLY A 28 -0.19 -17.44 -22.81
N ARG A 29 -0.62 -17.05 -21.60
CA ARG A 29 -2.02 -16.89 -21.22
C ARG A 29 -2.62 -15.50 -21.46
N LEU A 30 -1.84 -14.52 -21.91
CA LEU A 30 -2.33 -13.18 -22.23
C LEU A 30 -3.25 -13.22 -23.45
N ASP A 31 -4.34 -12.45 -23.40
CA ASP A 31 -5.10 -12.11 -24.60
C ASP A 31 -4.24 -11.18 -25.45
N LYS A 32 -3.89 -11.61 -26.67
CA LYS A 32 -3.01 -10.85 -27.59
C LYS A 32 -3.80 -10.13 -28.68
N SER A 33 -5.13 -10.19 -28.63
CA SER A 33 -5.95 -9.54 -29.64
C SER A 33 -5.83 -8.02 -29.56
N LEU A 34 -5.63 -7.41 -30.73
CA LEU A 34 -5.66 -5.96 -30.92
C LEU A 34 -7.00 -5.48 -31.52
N SER A 35 -7.94 -6.39 -31.76
CA SER A 35 -9.20 -6.09 -32.45
C SER A 35 -10.26 -5.56 -31.47
N PRO A 36 -10.72 -4.30 -31.61
CA PRO A 36 -11.80 -3.77 -30.77
C PRO A 36 -13.12 -4.54 -30.92
N LYS A 37 -13.31 -5.23 -32.06
CA LYS A 37 -14.51 -6.03 -32.32
C LYS A 37 -14.68 -7.14 -31.29
N ASP A 38 -13.60 -7.70 -30.76
CA ASP A 38 -13.66 -8.79 -29.79
C ASP A 38 -14.21 -8.32 -28.45
N THR A 39 -13.81 -7.13 -28.00
CA THR A 39 -14.37 -6.49 -26.80
C THR A 39 -15.82 -6.09 -27.01
N ILE A 40 -16.16 -5.49 -28.16
CA ILE A 40 -17.54 -5.10 -28.48
C ILE A 40 -18.46 -6.34 -28.52
N ASN A 41 -18.00 -7.44 -29.11
CA ASN A 41 -18.75 -8.69 -29.16
C ASN A 41 -18.92 -9.30 -27.76
N ARG A 42 -17.88 -9.27 -26.91
CA ARG A 42 -17.98 -9.67 -25.50
C ARG A 42 -19.03 -8.85 -24.76
N LEU A 43 -18.98 -7.52 -24.89
CA LEU A 43 -19.94 -6.62 -24.24
C LEU A 43 -21.38 -6.85 -24.72
N ARG A 44 -21.60 -7.08 -26.02
CA ARG A 44 -22.94 -7.38 -26.57
C ARG A 44 -23.52 -8.70 -26.05
N LYS A 45 -22.67 -9.67 -25.72
CA LYS A 45 -23.06 -10.96 -25.16
C LYS A 45 -23.14 -10.95 -23.63
N HIS A 46 -22.66 -9.89 -22.97
CA HIS A 46 -22.63 -9.80 -21.52
C HIS A 46 -24.05 -9.65 -20.96
N THR A 47 -24.39 -10.53 -20.02
CA THR A 47 -25.63 -10.41 -19.24
C THR A 47 -25.35 -9.59 -18.00
N PHE A 48 -25.86 -8.35 -17.97
CA PHE A 48 -25.64 -7.45 -16.85
C PHE A 48 -26.24 -7.97 -15.55
N VAL A 49 -25.47 -7.87 -14.48
CA VAL A 49 -25.85 -8.25 -13.11
C VAL A 49 -25.67 -7.06 -12.17
N TRP A 50 -26.20 -7.14 -10.95
CA TRP A 50 -26.13 -6.04 -9.98
C TRP A 50 -24.71 -5.59 -9.64
N SER A 51 -23.73 -6.49 -9.63
CA SER A 51 -22.33 -6.13 -9.40
C SER A 51 -21.75 -5.24 -10.51
N ASP A 52 -22.33 -5.22 -11.71
CA ASP A 52 -21.91 -4.33 -12.80
C ASP A 52 -22.27 -2.85 -12.51
N SER A 53 -23.13 -2.57 -11.52
CA SER A 53 -23.40 -1.20 -11.05
C SER A 53 -22.13 -0.46 -10.60
N ILE A 54 -21.06 -1.19 -10.30
CA ILE A 54 -19.76 -0.62 -9.96
C ILE A 54 -19.19 0.27 -11.08
N TYR A 55 -19.54 0.01 -12.34
CA TYR A 55 -19.12 0.87 -13.46
C TYR A 55 -19.84 2.23 -13.45
N ILE A 56 -21.07 2.28 -12.95
CA ILE A 56 -21.79 3.54 -12.73
C ILE A 56 -21.06 4.37 -11.67
N PHE A 57 -20.61 3.73 -10.59
CA PHE A 57 -19.78 4.38 -9.57
C PHE A 57 -18.49 4.96 -10.17
N HIS A 58 -17.76 4.19 -11.00
CA HIS A 58 -16.56 4.70 -11.65
C HIS A 58 -16.84 5.89 -12.59
N LEU A 59 -17.92 5.82 -13.38
CA LEU A 59 -18.33 6.92 -14.24
C LEU A 59 -18.69 8.17 -13.43
N ALA A 60 -19.43 8.02 -12.34
CA ALA A 60 -19.76 9.12 -11.43
C ALA A 60 -18.51 9.71 -10.77
N SER A 61 -17.58 8.86 -10.34
CA SER A 61 -16.28 9.27 -9.78
C SER A 61 -15.48 10.11 -10.79
N ILE A 62 -15.34 9.64 -12.03
CA ILE A 62 -14.66 10.39 -13.10
C ILE A 62 -15.39 11.71 -13.39
N ALA A 63 -16.72 11.69 -13.47
CA ALA A 63 -17.53 12.88 -13.74
C ALA A 63 -17.40 13.93 -12.62
N PHE A 64 -17.15 13.52 -11.38
CA PHE A 64 -16.92 14.44 -10.26
C PHE A 64 -15.48 14.95 -10.21
N TRP A 65 -14.48 14.07 -10.29
CA TRP A 65 -13.07 14.45 -10.11
C TRP A 65 -12.48 15.13 -11.33
N LEU A 66 -12.77 14.68 -12.55
CA LEU A 66 -12.12 15.22 -13.74
C LEU A 66 -12.37 16.73 -13.96
N PRO A 67 -13.58 17.28 -13.73
CA PRO A 67 -13.81 18.71 -13.83
C PRO A 67 -13.05 19.54 -12.79
N LEU A 68 -12.87 19.03 -11.57
CA LEU A 68 -12.13 19.71 -10.50
C LEU A 68 -10.63 19.80 -10.76
N MET A 69 -10.07 18.89 -11.57
CA MET A 69 -8.65 18.85 -11.91
C MET A 69 -8.25 20.12 -12.65
N GLN A 70 -7.39 20.99 -12.11
CA GLN A 70 -7.02 22.24 -12.80
C GLN A 70 -5.88 22.07 -13.80
N TYR A 71 -4.95 21.15 -13.51
CA TYR A 71 -3.82 20.83 -14.38
C TYR A 71 -3.78 19.32 -14.70
N PRO A 72 -3.63 18.92 -15.98
CA PRO A 72 -3.71 19.76 -17.17
C PRO A 72 -5.10 20.42 -17.31
N ALA A 73 -5.17 21.57 -17.99
CA ALA A 73 -6.43 22.29 -18.20
C ALA A 73 -7.29 21.64 -19.30
N TYR A 74 -8.52 22.13 -19.49
CA TYR A 74 -9.30 21.77 -20.68
C TYR A 74 -8.68 22.42 -21.93
N PRO A 75 -8.70 21.73 -23.09
CA PRO A 75 -9.25 20.39 -23.33
C PRO A 75 -8.27 19.23 -23.00
N LEU A 76 -7.00 19.50 -22.70
CA LEU A 76 -5.96 18.47 -22.54
C LEU A 76 -6.29 17.37 -21.54
N LYS A 77 -6.96 17.69 -20.41
CA LYS A 77 -7.37 16.65 -19.45
C LYS A 77 -8.35 15.60 -20.01
N LEU A 78 -9.06 15.92 -21.10
CA LEU A 78 -9.95 14.97 -21.79
C LEU A 78 -9.19 13.83 -22.49
N VAL A 79 -7.87 13.98 -22.68
CA VAL A 79 -7.01 12.89 -23.17
C VAL A 79 -7.00 11.71 -22.20
N ILE A 80 -7.15 11.94 -20.89
CA ILE A 80 -7.16 10.89 -19.86
C ILE A 80 -8.32 9.88 -20.09
N PRO A 81 -9.60 10.29 -20.07
CA PRO A 81 -10.70 9.35 -20.32
C PRO A 81 -10.70 8.82 -21.77
N LEU A 82 -10.20 9.58 -22.75
CA LEU A 82 -10.08 9.11 -24.13
C LEU A 82 -9.10 7.93 -24.24
N LEU A 83 -7.88 8.09 -23.73
CA LEU A 83 -6.86 7.01 -23.74
C LEU A 83 -7.32 5.81 -22.92
N PHE A 84 -7.97 6.05 -21.77
CA PHE A 84 -8.54 4.97 -20.97
C PHE A 84 -9.61 4.20 -21.75
N SER A 85 -10.51 4.89 -22.45
CA SER A 85 -11.55 4.27 -23.28
C SER A 85 -10.97 3.46 -24.45
N ILE A 86 -9.97 4.01 -25.14
CA ILE A 86 -9.25 3.27 -26.21
C ILE A 86 -8.60 2.01 -25.64
N GLY A 87 -7.94 2.12 -24.48
CA GLY A 87 -7.33 0.99 -23.81
C GLY A 87 -8.34 -0.08 -23.35
N LEU A 88 -9.55 0.32 -22.96
CA LEU A 88 -10.63 -0.62 -22.64
C LEU A 88 -11.19 -1.33 -23.88
N LEU A 89 -11.15 -0.70 -25.06
CA LEU A 89 -11.62 -1.31 -26.30
C LEU A 89 -10.67 -2.40 -26.81
N VAL A 90 -9.37 -2.26 -26.59
CA VAL A 90 -8.35 -3.20 -27.08
C VAL A 90 -8.14 -4.35 -26.07
N PRO A 91 -8.40 -5.62 -26.44
CA PRO A 91 -8.28 -6.76 -25.52
C PRO A 91 -6.94 -6.91 -24.82
N LEU A 92 -5.84 -6.68 -25.55
CA LEU A 92 -4.49 -6.73 -25.00
C LEU A 92 -4.32 -5.83 -23.77
N THR A 93 -4.91 -4.63 -23.79
CA THR A 93 -4.80 -3.66 -22.70
C THR A 93 -5.94 -3.77 -21.70
N SER A 94 -7.16 -4.08 -22.16
CA SER A 94 -8.35 -4.11 -21.32
C SER A 94 -8.30 -5.19 -20.24
N GLN A 95 -7.61 -6.31 -20.50
CA GLN A 95 -7.38 -7.37 -19.49
C GLN A 95 -6.61 -6.87 -18.25
N PHE A 96 -5.88 -5.75 -18.35
CA PHE A 96 -5.20 -5.10 -17.23
C PHE A 96 -5.94 -3.86 -16.75
N LEU A 97 -6.41 -3.02 -17.68
CA LEU A 97 -7.05 -1.75 -17.35
C LEU A 97 -8.40 -1.92 -16.64
N LEU A 98 -9.18 -2.92 -17.03
CA LEU A 98 -10.50 -3.14 -16.44
C LEU A 98 -10.38 -3.57 -14.96
N PRO A 99 -9.56 -4.58 -14.58
CA PRO A 99 -9.34 -4.91 -13.18
C PRO A 99 -8.65 -3.80 -12.37
N ALA A 100 -7.79 -3.00 -13.00
CA ALA A 100 -7.09 -1.88 -12.36
C ALA A 100 -7.92 -0.57 -12.33
N SER A 101 -9.15 -0.56 -12.84
CA SER A 101 -10.02 0.62 -12.82
C SER A 101 -10.16 1.29 -11.43
N PRO A 102 -10.22 0.58 -10.30
CA PRO A 102 -10.31 1.22 -8.98
C PRO A 102 -9.01 1.95 -8.61
N ILE A 103 -7.85 1.45 -9.06
CA ILE A 103 -6.55 2.11 -8.87
C ILE A 103 -6.53 3.43 -9.63
N PHE A 104 -6.97 3.44 -10.89
CA PHE A 104 -7.02 4.68 -11.68
C PHE A 104 -8.01 5.70 -11.10
N ALA A 105 -9.18 5.24 -10.62
CA ALA A 105 -10.13 6.09 -9.93
C ALA A 105 -9.53 6.71 -8.65
N TRP A 106 -8.80 5.90 -7.86
CA TRP A 106 -8.08 6.38 -6.68
C TRP A 106 -7.02 7.42 -7.04
N LEU A 107 -6.19 7.16 -8.04
CA LEU A 107 -5.13 8.09 -8.47
C LEU A 107 -5.71 9.41 -8.98
N LEU A 108 -6.80 9.36 -9.74
CA LEU A 108 -7.52 10.55 -10.19
C LEU A 108 -8.03 11.37 -9.00
N MET A 109 -8.69 10.72 -8.04
CA MET A 109 -9.18 11.37 -6.82
C MET A 109 -8.04 11.97 -6.00
N TYR A 110 -7.00 11.18 -5.71
CA TYR A 110 -5.86 11.62 -4.90
C TYR A 110 -5.18 12.84 -5.53
N TYR A 111 -4.87 12.79 -6.82
CA TYR A 111 -4.27 13.92 -7.53
C TYR A 111 -5.16 15.16 -7.48
N THR A 112 -6.45 14.98 -7.77
CA THR A 112 -7.43 16.06 -7.92
C THR A 112 -7.81 16.71 -6.58
N SER A 113 -7.73 15.96 -5.48
CA SER A 113 -8.11 16.43 -4.13
C SER A 113 -7.48 17.79 -3.76
N ARG A 114 -6.28 18.08 -4.26
CA ARG A 114 -5.58 19.36 -4.05
C ARG A 114 -6.36 20.57 -4.57
N PHE A 115 -7.23 20.39 -5.56
CA PHE A 115 -8.01 21.46 -6.21
C PHE A 115 -9.42 21.63 -5.60
N ILE A 116 -9.80 20.84 -4.60
CA ILE A 116 -11.09 21.03 -3.92
C ILE A 116 -11.12 22.44 -3.30
N PRO A 117 -12.14 23.27 -3.60
CA PRO A 117 -12.27 24.60 -3.01
C PRO A 117 -12.33 24.54 -1.48
N VAL A 118 -11.66 25.48 -0.79
CA VAL A 118 -11.60 25.51 0.68
C VAL A 118 -12.99 25.51 1.32
N ALA A 119 -13.96 26.19 0.71
CA ALA A 119 -15.34 26.24 1.20
C ALA A 119 -16.06 24.88 1.24
N TRP A 120 -15.58 23.88 0.49
CA TRP A 120 -16.14 22.53 0.46
C TRP A 120 -15.44 21.60 1.45
N ARG A 121 -14.29 22.02 1.98
CA ARG A 121 -13.47 21.15 2.82
C ARG A 121 -13.96 21.18 4.27
N PRO A 122 -14.00 20.02 4.96
CA PRO A 122 -14.33 19.96 6.37
C PRO A 122 -13.34 20.72 7.27
N SER A 123 -13.66 20.89 8.55
CA SER A 123 -12.66 21.37 9.51
C SER A 123 -11.59 20.30 9.76
N ILE A 124 -10.34 20.75 9.90
CA ILE A 124 -9.20 19.87 10.18
C ILE A 124 -9.18 19.52 11.67
N SER A 125 -9.13 18.24 11.97
CA SER A 125 -8.99 17.75 13.34
C SER A 125 -7.51 17.66 13.74
N VAL A 126 -7.09 18.51 14.68
CA VAL A 126 -5.73 18.51 15.23
C VAL A 126 -5.62 17.78 16.57
N SER A 127 -6.74 17.57 17.28
CA SER A 127 -6.76 17.01 18.63
C SER A 127 -7.30 15.58 18.69
N LEU A 128 -8.08 15.13 17.71
CA LEU A 128 -8.78 13.84 17.79
C LEU A 128 -7.81 12.66 17.91
N LEU A 129 -6.87 12.52 16.97
CA LEU A 129 -5.94 11.37 16.97
C LEU A 129 -5.02 11.35 18.20
N PRO A 130 -4.37 12.47 18.62
CA PRO A 130 -3.63 12.49 19.88
C PRO A 130 -4.48 12.12 21.10
N THR A 131 -5.72 12.61 21.15
CA THR A 131 -6.64 12.33 22.26
C THR A 131 -7.01 10.85 22.29
N LEU A 132 -7.37 10.27 21.14
CA LEU A 132 -7.69 8.85 21.04
C LEU A 132 -6.49 7.97 21.40
N GLU A 133 -5.28 8.34 20.97
CA GLU A 133 -4.07 7.58 21.33
C GLU A 133 -3.82 7.61 22.85
N THR A 134 -3.96 8.79 23.46
CA THR A 134 -3.81 8.97 24.91
C THR A 134 -4.88 8.18 25.69
N VAL A 135 -6.15 8.24 25.25
CA VAL A 135 -7.26 7.56 25.92
C VAL A 135 -7.17 6.04 25.79
N LEU A 136 -6.83 5.53 24.61
CA LEU A 136 -6.83 4.09 24.33
C LEU A 136 -5.56 3.38 24.78
N TYR A 137 -4.39 4.03 24.67
CA TYR A 137 -3.10 3.41 24.94
C TYR A 137 -2.40 3.96 26.18
N GLY A 138 -2.98 4.98 26.83
CA GLY A 138 -2.43 5.58 28.06
C GLY A 138 -1.17 6.42 27.84
N ALA A 139 -0.75 6.63 26.58
CA ALA A 139 0.42 7.41 26.20
C ALA A 139 0.30 7.91 24.75
N ASN A 140 1.01 9.00 24.43
CA ASN A 140 1.29 9.39 23.05
C ASN A 140 2.47 8.53 22.56
N VAL A 141 2.16 7.32 22.08
CA VAL A 141 3.15 6.31 21.65
C VAL A 141 4.07 6.90 20.58
N SER A 142 3.50 7.72 19.71
CA SER A 142 4.21 8.37 18.60
C SER A 142 5.23 9.40 19.10
N ASP A 143 4.87 10.21 20.10
CA ASP A 143 5.81 11.12 20.77
C ASP A 143 6.96 10.36 21.46
N ILE A 144 6.67 9.24 22.14
CA ILE A 144 7.73 8.42 22.75
C ILE A 144 8.72 7.91 21.71
N LEU A 145 8.23 7.36 20.59
CA LEU A 145 9.08 6.81 19.54
C LEU A 145 9.93 7.87 18.84
N THR A 146 9.42 9.09 18.72
CA THR A 146 10.12 10.20 18.04
C THR A 146 11.23 10.84 18.88
N ARG A 147 11.26 10.59 20.19
CA ARG A 147 12.33 11.06 21.09
C ARG A 147 13.62 10.24 21.00
N PHE A 148 13.56 9.00 20.53
CA PHE A 148 14.70 8.09 20.46
C PHE A 148 15.15 7.84 19.03
N THR A 149 15.79 8.84 18.42
CA THR A 149 16.24 8.76 17.02
C THR A 149 17.71 8.41 16.88
N HIS A 150 18.05 7.70 15.81
CA HIS A 150 19.42 7.32 15.48
C HIS A 150 19.59 7.15 13.96
N PRO A 151 20.71 7.56 13.33
CA PRO A 151 20.89 7.45 11.87
C PRO A 151 20.67 6.04 11.30
N ILE A 152 21.06 4.99 12.04
CA ILE A 152 20.78 3.60 11.62
C ILE A 152 19.28 3.31 11.63
N LEU A 153 18.56 3.75 12.66
CA LEU A 153 17.12 3.58 12.75
C LEU A 153 16.39 4.41 11.69
N ASP A 154 16.94 5.58 11.33
CA ASP A 154 16.44 6.39 10.22
C ASP A 154 16.50 5.61 8.91
N VAL A 155 17.63 4.97 8.59
CA VAL A 155 17.74 4.13 7.38
C VAL A 155 16.82 2.92 7.44
N VAL A 156 16.71 2.25 8.60
CA VAL A 156 15.83 1.08 8.79
C VAL A 156 14.35 1.46 8.64
N ALA A 157 13.94 2.63 9.12
CA ALA A 157 12.58 3.14 8.94
C ALA A 157 12.32 3.61 7.51
N TRP A 158 13.31 4.27 6.91
CA TRP A 158 13.23 4.83 5.56
C TRP A 158 13.08 3.77 4.48
N LEU A 159 13.79 2.65 4.56
CA LEU A 159 13.71 1.61 3.52
C LEU A 159 12.28 1.08 3.28
N PRO A 160 11.52 0.63 4.30
CA PRO A 160 10.13 0.22 4.10
C PRO A 160 9.20 1.42 3.85
N TYR A 161 9.36 2.53 4.56
CA TYR A 161 8.45 3.68 4.46
C TYR A 161 8.64 4.49 3.17
N GLY A 162 9.87 4.96 2.92
CA GLY A 162 10.20 5.90 1.86
C GLY A 162 10.43 5.24 0.50
N LEU A 163 10.69 3.94 0.44
CA LEU A 163 10.91 3.19 -0.81
C LEU A 163 9.97 1.98 -0.94
N GLY A 164 10.00 1.09 0.05
CA GLY A 164 9.30 -0.20 0.04
C GLY A 164 7.81 -0.04 -0.26
N HIS A 165 7.12 0.83 0.48
CA HIS A 165 5.68 1.07 0.35
C HIS A 165 5.24 1.46 -1.08
N PHE A 166 6.08 2.16 -1.83
CA PHE A 166 5.76 2.58 -3.20
C PHE A 166 6.05 1.48 -4.24
N VAL A 167 6.99 0.59 -3.96
CA VAL A 167 7.45 -0.45 -4.89
C VAL A 167 6.75 -1.79 -4.64
N SER A 168 6.41 -2.10 -3.39
CA SER A 168 5.84 -3.39 -2.97
C SER A 168 4.55 -3.76 -3.69
N PRO A 169 3.59 -2.86 -3.98
CA PRO A 169 2.36 -3.25 -4.67
C PRO A 169 2.62 -3.76 -6.09
N PHE A 170 3.62 -3.19 -6.77
CA PHE A 170 4.02 -3.60 -8.12
C PHE A 170 4.77 -4.92 -8.10
N VAL A 171 5.66 -5.12 -7.12
CA VAL A 171 6.38 -6.38 -6.95
C VAL A 171 5.40 -7.52 -6.67
N ILE A 172 4.42 -7.30 -5.79
CA ILE A 172 3.38 -8.30 -5.49
C ILE A 172 2.52 -8.55 -6.72
N ALA A 173 2.08 -7.52 -7.45
CA ALA A 173 1.34 -7.69 -8.69
C ALA A 173 2.12 -8.52 -9.72
N ALA A 174 3.42 -8.24 -9.91
CA ALA A 174 4.28 -8.99 -10.82
C ALA A 174 4.48 -10.45 -10.35
N PHE A 175 4.66 -10.67 -9.06
CA PHE A 175 4.84 -12.01 -8.49
C PHE A 175 3.56 -12.85 -8.62
N VAL A 176 2.40 -12.26 -8.31
CA VAL A 176 1.08 -12.87 -8.52
C VAL A 176 0.85 -13.16 -10.00
N TRP A 177 1.21 -12.23 -10.89
CA TRP A 177 1.15 -12.45 -12.33
C TRP A 177 2.06 -13.62 -12.76
N LEU A 178 3.23 -13.84 -12.16
CA LEU A 178 4.06 -14.98 -12.54
C LEU A 178 3.50 -16.32 -12.05
N PHE A 179 3.07 -16.39 -10.79
CA PHE A 179 2.88 -17.66 -10.08
C PHE A 179 1.42 -18.04 -9.81
N ARG A 180 0.46 -17.16 -10.08
CA ARG A 180 -0.97 -17.39 -9.80
C ARG A 180 -1.85 -17.17 -11.04
N PRO A 181 -3.09 -17.71 -11.05
CA PRO A 181 -4.06 -17.44 -12.11
C PRO A 181 -4.37 -15.94 -12.26
N LYS A 182 -4.83 -15.53 -13.45
CA LYS A 182 -5.12 -14.11 -13.75
C LYS A 182 -6.19 -13.51 -12.82
N GLU A 183 -7.09 -14.35 -12.33
CA GLU A 183 -8.17 -14.01 -11.41
C GLU A 183 -7.64 -13.49 -10.07
N VAL A 184 -6.51 -14.04 -9.59
CA VAL A 184 -5.84 -13.58 -8.36
C VAL A 184 -5.22 -12.19 -8.58
N LEU A 185 -4.63 -11.93 -9.76
CA LEU A 185 -4.14 -10.60 -10.10
C LEU A 185 -5.28 -9.59 -10.20
N HIS A 186 -6.41 -9.99 -10.79
CA HIS A 186 -7.60 -9.13 -10.86
C HIS A 186 -8.19 -8.86 -9.48
N LEU A 187 -8.14 -9.84 -8.57
CA LEU A 187 -8.50 -9.63 -7.17
C LEU A 187 -7.56 -8.60 -6.52
N TRP A 188 -6.23 -8.81 -6.61
CA TRP A 188 -5.23 -7.88 -6.08
C TRP A 188 -5.49 -6.43 -6.53
N ALA A 189 -5.65 -6.21 -7.83
CA ALA A 189 -5.86 -4.87 -8.39
C ALA A 189 -7.15 -4.21 -7.86
N ARG A 190 -8.24 -4.98 -7.74
CA ARG A 190 -9.51 -4.47 -7.19
C ARG A 190 -9.40 -4.13 -5.71
N VAL A 191 -8.91 -5.06 -4.88
CA VAL A 191 -8.84 -4.86 -3.43
C VAL A 191 -7.89 -3.71 -3.09
N PHE A 192 -6.71 -3.68 -3.71
CA PHE A 192 -5.74 -2.62 -3.52
C PHE A 192 -6.30 -1.25 -3.95
N GLY A 193 -6.95 -1.19 -5.12
CA GLY A 193 -7.52 0.05 -5.62
C GLY A 193 -8.67 0.57 -4.76
N TYR A 194 -9.61 -0.28 -4.33
CA TYR A 194 -10.74 0.16 -3.49
C TYR A 194 -10.33 0.50 -2.06
N LEU A 195 -9.38 -0.22 -1.47
CA LEU A 195 -8.80 0.14 -0.18
C LEU A 195 -8.25 1.56 -0.23
N ASN A 196 -7.42 1.85 -1.23
CA ASN A 196 -6.81 3.16 -1.38
C ASN A 196 -7.84 4.24 -1.74
N TYR A 197 -8.81 3.93 -2.60
CA TYR A 197 -9.92 4.83 -2.91
C TYR A 197 -10.68 5.20 -1.62
N ALA A 198 -11.07 4.21 -0.82
CA ALA A 198 -11.79 4.45 0.43
C ALA A 198 -10.94 5.22 1.44
N GLY A 199 -9.67 4.86 1.62
CA GLY A 199 -8.79 5.56 2.55
C GLY A 199 -8.56 7.02 2.19
N VAL A 200 -8.28 7.33 0.91
CA VAL A 200 -8.16 8.73 0.45
C VAL A 200 -9.49 9.47 0.57
N PHE A 201 -10.62 8.82 0.27
CA PHE A 201 -11.93 9.44 0.43
C PHE A 201 -12.18 9.82 1.89
N ILE A 202 -11.88 8.91 2.83
CA ILE A 202 -11.97 9.18 4.28
C ILE A 202 -11.06 10.34 4.67
N GLN A 203 -9.81 10.38 4.21
CA GLN A 203 -8.89 11.48 4.49
C GLN A 203 -9.39 12.84 4.00
N ILE A 204 -10.15 12.87 2.90
CA ILE A 204 -10.76 14.11 2.35
C ILE A 204 -11.93 14.57 3.21
N VAL A 205 -12.82 13.65 3.61
CA VAL A 205 -14.05 13.99 4.36
C VAL A 205 -13.83 14.06 5.87
N PHE A 206 -12.72 13.51 6.35
CA PHE A 206 -12.34 13.44 7.77
C PHE A 206 -10.86 13.79 7.97
N PRO A 207 -10.45 15.03 7.63
CA PRO A 207 -9.06 15.44 7.67
C PRO A 207 -8.53 15.48 9.11
N CYS A 208 -7.44 14.76 9.35
CA CYS A 208 -6.77 14.68 10.63
C CYS A 208 -5.28 15.01 10.49
N ALA A 209 -4.75 15.81 11.41
CA ALA A 209 -3.33 16.11 11.47
C ALA A 209 -2.52 14.91 11.97
N ALA A 210 -1.31 14.75 11.44
CA ALA A 210 -0.34 13.73 11.84
C ALA A 210 0.59 14.22 12.97
N PRO A 211 1.38 13.34 13.61
CA PRO A 211 2.26 13.71 14.74
C PRO A 211 3.23 14.84 14.46
N TRP A 212 3.77 14.93 13.23
CA TRP A 212 4.65 16.04 12.86
C TRP A 212 4.00 17.41 13.10
N TYR A 213 2.67 17.52 12.94
CA TYR A 213 1.96 18.79 13.14
C TYR A 213 1.93 19.15 14.62
N GLU A 214 1.58 18.19 15.48
CA GLU A 214 1.55 18.38 16.93
C GLU A 214 2.94 18.78 17.45
N VAL A 215 4.01 18.17 16.94
CA VAL A 215 5.39 18.49 17.32
C VAL A 215 5.78 19.94 16.99
N ILE A 216 5.29 20.50 15.89
CA ILE A 216 5.67 21.84 15.42
C ILE A 216 4.73 22.93 15.95
N HIS A 217 3.43 22.64 15.93
CA HIS A 217 2.35 23.61 16.15
C HIS A 217 1.54 23.33 17.43
N GLY A 218 1.77 22.20 18.10
CA GLY A 218 0.89 21.74 19.17
C GLY A 218 -0.52 21.49 18.64
N LEU A 219 -1.52 21.88 19.44
CA LEU A 219 -2.94 21.73 19.11
C LEU A 219 -3.55 23.01 18.51
N THR A 220 -2.74 23.93 17.99
CA THR A 220 -3.27 25.15 17.36
C THR A 220 -4.11 24.80 16.13
N PRO A 221 -5.27 25.46 15.91
CA PRO A 221 -6.12 25.17 14.76
C PRO A 221 -5.37 25.24 13.43
N ALA A 222 -5.48 24.16 12.64
CA ALA A 222 -4.90 24.09 11.30
C ALA A 222 -5.78 24.78 10.25
N ASN A 223 -5.18 25.13 9.11
CA ASN A 223 -5.90 25.66 7.95
C ASN A 223 -5.33 25.11 6.63
N TYR A 224 -6.13 25.15 5.56
CA TYR A 224 -5.75 24.59 4.26
C TYR A 224 -4.70 25.38 3.47
N GLY A 225 -4.24 26.53 3.98
CA GLY A 225 -3.09 27.26 3.43
C GLY A 225 -1.74 26.74 3.94
N MET A 226 -1.74 25.84 4.93
CA MET A 226 -0.52 25.27 5.49
C MET A 226 0.09 24.22 4.56
N SER A 227 1.41 24.27 4.40
CA SER A 227 2.17 23.25 3.68
C SER A 227 2.36 22.00 4.52
N GLY A 228 2.55 20.85 3.86
CA GLY A 228 2.92 19.61 4.54
C GLY A 228 4.37 19.62 5.03
N SER A 229 4.69 18.66 5.91
CA SER A 229 6.02 18.49 6.48
C SER A 229 6.56 17.08 6.21
N PRO A 230 7.86 16.94 5.89
CA PRO A 230 8.51 15.63 5.80
C PRO A 230 8.69 14.96 7.17
N GLY A 231 8.35 15.61 8.28
CA GLY A 231 8.47 15.03 9.62
C GLY A 231 9.89 14.48 9.89
N GLY A 232 9.97 13.22 10.30
CA GLY A 232 11.23 12.54 10.54
C GLY A 232 12.07 12.26 9.29
N LEU A 233 11.48 12.25 8.08
CA LEU A 233 12.21 12.05 6.83
C LEU A 233 13.18 13.19 6.50
N LEU A 234 13.03 14.35 7.13
CA LEU A 234 14.01 15.43 7.01
C LEU A 234 15.43 14.97 7.44
N ARG A 235 15.52 13.98 8.32
CA ARG A 235 16.81 13.37 8.69
C ARG A 235 17.45 12.59 7.54
N ILE A 236 16.65 11.98 6.67
CA ILE A 236 17.12 11.28 5.47
C ILE A 236 17.61 12.26 4.42
N ASP A 237 16.86 13.33 4.17
CA ASP A 237 17.30 14.42 3.31
C ASP A 237 18.67 14.96 3.77
N ARG A 238 18.84 15.21 5.07
CA ARG A 238 20.14 15.64 5.63
C ARG A 238 21.24 14.59 5.50
N LEU A 239 20.92 13.31 5.73
CA LEU A 239 21.88 12.20 5.65
C LEU A 239 22.47 12.04 4.25
N PHE A 240 21.65 12.28 3.22
CA PHE A 240 22.06 12.18 1.80
C PHE A 240 22.34 13.53 1.15
N HIS A 241 22.33 14.62 1.91
CA HIS A 241 22.51 16.00 1.41
C HIS A 241 21.53 16.37 0.27
N GLY A 242 20.29 15.89 0.36
CA GLY A 242 19.20 16.16 -0.58
C GLY A 242 18.07 16.97 0.04
N ASN A 243 17.01 17.18 -0.74
CA ASN A 243 15.78 17.88 -0.34
C ASN A 243 14.52 17.22 -0.91
N GLY A 244 14.62 15.95 -1.30
CA GLY A 244 13.58 15.24 -2.03
C GLY A 244 12.31 15.04 -1.20
N TYR A 245 12.46 14.70 0.07
CA TYR A 245 11.30 14.53 0.96
C TYR A 245 10.69 15.86 1.35
N ASN A 246 11.50 16.88 1.61
CA ASN A 246 11.00 18.22 1.88
C ASN A 246 10.11 18.72 0.73
N LEU A 247 10.59 18.68 -0.52
CA LEU A 247 9.81 19.07 -1.69
C LEU A 247 8.53 18.23 -1.84
N THR A 248 8.65 16.91 -1.70
CA THR A 248 7.51 16.00 -1.90
C THR A 248 6.39 16.23 -0.89
N PHE A 249 6.73 16.35 0.40
CA PHE A 249 5.74 16.50 1.46
C PHE A 249 5.16 17.92 1.56
N SER A 250 5.94 18.96 1.23
CA SER A 250 5.41 20.33 1.16
C SER A 250 4.34 20.50 0.07
N HIS A 251 4.42 19.70 -1.00
CA HIS A 251 3.47 19.71 -2.12
C HIS A 251 2.49 18.52 -2.13
N ALA A 252 2.33 17.82 -0.99
CA ALA A 252 1.41 16.71 -0.88
C ALA A 252 -0.05 17.16 -1.19
N PRO A 253 -0.81 16.42 -2.02
CA PRO A 253 -2.19 16.76 -2.34
C PRO A 253 -3.11 16.84 -1.11
N ILE A 254 -2.81 16.01 -0.11
CA ILE A 254 -3.56 15.88 1.13
C ILE A 254 -2.58 16.01 2.30
N VAL A 255 -2.49 17.21 2.86
CA VAL A 255 -1.60 17.52 3.99
C VAL A 255 -2.11 16.92 5.30
N PHE A 256 -3.42 16.99 5.54
CA PHE A 256 -4.07 16.54 6.77
C PHE A 256 -4.82 15.21 6.57
N GLY A 257 -4.13 14.23 5.98
CA GLY A 257 -4.67 12.92 5.63
C GLY A 257 -4.16 11.80 6.54
N ALA A 258 -4.00 12.05 7.85
CA ALA A 258 -3.42 11.03 8.74
C ALA A 258 -4.32 9.78 8.87
N PHE A 259 -5.63 9.98 9.07
CA PHE A 259 -6.59 8.89 9.30
C PHE A 259 -7.40 8.52 8.06
N PRO A 260 -7.52 7.22 7.72
CA PRO A 260 -6.70 6.10 8.21
C PRO A 260 -5.30 6.12 7.56
N SER A 261 -4.34 5.42 8.17
CA SER A 261 -3.00 5.30 7.60
C SER A 261 -2.99 4.35 6.40
N LEU A 262 -2.87 4.90 5.19
CA LEU A 262 -2.73 4.09 3.97
C LEU A 262 -1.41 3.31 3.90
N HIS A 263 -0.36 3.77 4.57
CA HIS A 263 0.89 2.99 4.72
C HIS A 263 0.61 1.66 5.41
N SER A 264 -0.03 1.71 6.58
CA SER A 264 -0.42 0.52 7.33
C SER A 264 -1.46 -0.31 6.57
N GLY A 265 -2.46 0.32 5.95
CA GLY A 265 -3.49 -0.38 5.19
C GLY A 265 -2.92 -1.17 4.01
N CYS A 266 -2.04 -0.54 3.22
CA CYS A 266 -1.37 -1.24 2.12
C CYS A 266 -0.49 -2.38 2.62
N ALA A 267 0.37 -2.16 3.61
CA ALA A 267 1.24 -3.25 4.10
C ALA A 267 0.47 -4.39 4.76
N THR A 268 -0.65 -4.10 5.42
CA THR A 268 -1.55 -5.13 5.96
C THR A 268 -2.19 -5.92 4.82
N LEU A 269 -2.68 -5.24 3.79
CA LEU A 269 -3.25 -5.90 2.63
C LEU A 269 -2.22 -6.78 1.92
N GLU A 270 -0.99 -6.27 1.73
CA GLU A 270 0.14 -7.03 1.20
C GLU A 270 0.41 -8.27 2.05
N ALA A 271 0.45 -8.13 3.39
CA ALA A 271 0.67 -9.23 4.31
C ALA A 271 -0.44 -10.28 4.26
N LEU A 272 -1.70 -9.86 4.27
CA LEU A 272 -2.86 -10.76 4.13
C LEU A 272 -2.81 -11.50 2.80
N PHE A 273 -2.58 -10.77 1.70
CA PHE A 273 -2.58 -11.33 0.36
C PHE A 273 -1.42 -12.32 0.15
N VAL A 274 -0.22 -11.94 0.55
CA VAL A 274 0.96 -12.81 0.45
C VAL A 274 0.82 -14.02 1.38
N SER A 275 0.32 -13.85 2.61
CA SER A 275 0.11 -14.99 3.53
C SER A 275 -0.93 -15.97 2.99
N HIS A 276 -1.97 -15.46 2.32
CA HIS A 276 -3.05 -16.29 1.77
C HIS A 276 -2.64 -17.04 0.49
N PHE A 277 -1.99 -16.35 -0.44
CA PHE A 277 -1.62 -16.93 -1.74
C PHE A 277 -0.21 -17.52 -1.76
N PHE A 278 0.65 -17.21 -0.78
CA PHE A 278 2.04 -17.67 -0.67
C PHE A 278 2.41 -17.89 0.82
N PRO A 279 1.79 -18.86 1.51
CA PRO A 279 1.92 -19.05 2.96
C PRO A 279 3.37 -19.22 3.45
N GLN A 280 4.26 -19.72 2.59
CA GLN A 280 5.71 -19.81 2.87
C GLN A 280 6.38 -18.45 3.13
N ALA A 281 5.80 -17.34 2.66
CA ALA A 281 6.34 -15.99 2.81
C ALA A 281 5.74 -15.21 4.00
N THR A 282 4.75 -15.78 4.70
CA THR A 282 3.99 -15.16 5.80
C THR A 282 4.89 -14.46 6.82
N ARG A 283 5.89 -15.15 7.37
CA ARG A 283 6.78 -14.57 8.39
C ARG A 283 7.52 -13.33 7.90
N TYR A 284 7.92 -13.30 6.64
CA TYR A 284 8.71 -12.21 6.08
C TYR A 284 7.84 -10.99 5.81
N ILE A 285 6.65 -11.20 5.23
CA ILE A 285 5.76 -10.09 4.90
C ILE A 285 5.16 -9.45 6.15
N TRP A 286 4.85 -10.23 7.19
CA TRP A 286 4.42 -9.66 8.48
C TRP A 286 5.56 -8.97 9.23
N THR A 287 6.80 -9.43 9.08
CA THR A 287 7.96 -8.70 9.60
C THR A 287 8.08 -7.34 8.91
N TYR A 288 7.96 -7.29 7.58
CA TYR A 288 7.93 -6.04 6.82
C TYR A 288 6.81 -5.11 7.29
N ALA A 289 5.57 -5.62 7.41
CA ALA A 289 4.42 -4.82 7.85
C ALA A 289 4.64 -4.25 9.26
N GLY A 290 5.15 -5.06 10.20
CA GLY A 290 5.47 -4.61 11.55
C GLY A 290 6.56 -3.53 11.59
N VAL A 291 7.62 -3.68 10.80
CA VAL A 291 8.66 -2.62 10.69
C VAL A 291 8.08 -1.37 10.04
N LEU A 292 7.21 -1.49 9.04
CA LEU A 292 6.56 -0.33 8.43
C LEU A 292 5.66 0.41 9.43
N TYR A 293 4.88 -0.29 10.24
CA TYR A 293 4.03 0.33 11.27
C TYR A 293 4.87 1.11 12.27
N TRP A 294 5.98 0.53 12.72
CA TRP A 294 6.92 1.26 13.57
C TRP A 294 7.50 2.47 12.83
N ALA A 295 7.90 2.32 11.56
CA ALA A 295 8.50 3.39 10.77
C ALA A 295 7.56 4.59 10.59
N THR A 296 6.25 4.37 10.38
CA THR A 296 5.28 5.47 10.23
C THR A 296 5.19 6.35 11.48
N MET A 297 5.25 5.74 12.66
CA MET A 297 5.25 6.45 13.95
C MET A 297 6.63 7.08 14.24
N TYR A 298 7.71 6.33 14.04
CA TYR A 298 9.09 6.80 14.24
C TYR A 298 9.45 8.00 13.35
N LEU A 299 8.90 8.07 12.14
CA LEU A 299 9.05 9.20 11.22
C LEU A 299 7.99 10.30 11.42
N SER A 300 7.15 10.21 12.46
CA SER A 300 6.13 11.22 12.82
C SER A 300 5.01 11.43 11.79
N HIS A 301 4.68 10.41 10.99
CA HIS A 301 3.64 10.53 9.97
C HIS A 301 2.29 9.96 10.38
N HIS A 302 2.24 9.07 11.37
CA HIS A 302 1.01 8.47 11.86
C HIS A 302 1.05 8.25 13.36
N TYR A 303 -0.13 8.30 13.97
CA TYR A 303 -0.35 7.81 15.32
C TYR A 303 -0.48 6.27 15.31
N LEU A 304 -0.62 5.64 16.48
CA LEU A 304 -0.96 4.20 16.50
C LEU A 304 -2.41 3.96 16.07
N ILE A 305 -3.33 4.86 16.43
CA ILE A 305 -4.77 4.66 16.19
C ILE A 305 -5.15 4.68 14.69
N ASP A 306 -4.52 5.54 13.89
CA ASP A 306 -4.72 5.58 12.44
C ASP A 306 -3.97 4.45 11.73
N VAL A 307 -2.86 3.94 12.29
CA VAL A 307 -2.23 2.68 11.86
C VAL A 307 -3.18 1.49 12.06
N VAL A 308 -3.81 1.38 13.23
CA VAL A 308 -4.83 0.34 13.47
C VAL A 308 -6.03 0.52 12.55
N GLY A 309 -6.50 1.76 12.36
CA GLY A 309 -7.59 2.07 11.43
C GLY A 309 -7.30 1.63 9.99
N GLY A 310 -6.08 1.87 9.50
CA GLY A 310 -5.64 1.41 8.18
C GLY A 310 -5.59 -0.11 8.07
N ALA A 311 -5.05 -0.80 9.09
CA ALA A 311 -5.04 -2.26 9.13
C ALA A 311 -6.46 -2.86 9.14
N CYS A 312 -7.39 -2.30 9.92
CA CYS A 312 -8.80 -2.72 9.93
C CYS A 312 -9.47 -2.51 8.56
N LEU A 313 -9.19 -1.38 7.90
CA LEU A 313 -9.70 -1.11 6.55
C LEU A 313 -9.19 -2.17 5.55
N ALA A 314 -7.92 -2.56 5.66
CA ALA A 314 -7.33 -3.61 4.82
C ALA A 314 -7.98 -4.97 5.02
N VAL A 315 -8.19 -5.38 6.29
CA VAL A 315 -8.89 -6.62 6.64
C VAL A 315 -10.29 -6.62 6.05
N PHE A 316 -11.04 -5.52 6.20
CA PHE A 316 -12.38 -5.37 5.63
C PHE A 316 -12.38 -5.59 4.12
N PHE A 317 -11.55 -4.84 3.38
CA PHE A 317 -11.50 -4.95 1.93
C PHE A 317 -11.02 -6.32 1.45
N PHE A 318 -10.04 -6.92 2.13
CA PHE A 318 -9.55 -8.26 1.80
C PHE A 318 -10.68 -9.30 1.87
N TYR A 319 -11.39 -9.39 3.00
CA TYR A 319 -12.41 -10.43 3.19
C TYR A 319 -13.72 -10.16 2.44
N VAL A 320 -14.10 -8.89 2.21
CA VAL A 320 -15.28 -8.55 1.40
C VAL A 320 -15.10 -8.96 -0.06
N TYR A 321 -13.89 -8.81 -0.60
CA TYR A 321 -13.63 -9.11 -2.01
C TYR A 321 -13.09 -10.51 -2.25
N LEU A 322 -12.61 -11.23 -1.22
CA LEU A 322 -12.10 -12.61 -1.35
C LEU A 322 -13.25 -13.57 -1.75
N PRO A 323 -13.26 -14.07 -2.99
CA PRO A 323 -14.34 -14.94 -3.45
C PRO A 323 -14.22 -16.33 -2.82
N ASP A 324 -15.34 -17.04 -2.73
CA ASP A 324 -15.41 -18.37 -2.09
C ASP A 324 -14.43 -19.38 -2.69
N GLU A 325 -14.22 -19.32 -4.01
CA GLU A 325 -13.27 -20.17 -4.75
C GLU A 325 -11.82 -20.05 -4.25
N PHE A 326 -11.45 -18.89 -3.68
CA PHE A 326 -10.12 -18.67 -3.13
C PHE A 326 -10.09 -18.75 -1.61
N ARG A 327 -11.19 -19.07 -0.91
CA ARG A 327 -11.15 -19.22 0.56
C ARG A 327 -10.39 -20.47 1.00
N ASN A 328 -10.41 -21.53 0.19
CA ASN A 328 -9.66 -22.75 0.47
C ASN A 328 -8.16 -22.56 0.14
N PRO A 329 -7.22 -22.78 1.09
CA PRO A 329 -5.79 -22.66 0.85
C PRO A 329 -5.26 -23.48 -0.33
N ALA A 330 -5.78 -24.69 -0.56
CA ALA A 330 -5.36 -25.52 -1.68
C ALA A 330 -5.74 -24.92 -3.04
N ALA A 331 -6.94 -24.33 -3.13
CA ALA A 331 -7.41 -23.65 -4.33
C ALA A 331 -6.69 -22.31 -4.56
N ALA A 332 -6.43 -21.56 -3.48
CA ALA A 332 -5.72 -20.29 -3.53
C ALA A 332 -4.25 -20.45 -3.97
N THR A 333 -3.59 -21.53 -3.53
CA THR A 333 -2.16 -21.75 -3.78
C THR A 333 -1.86 -22.55 -5.05
N ALA A 334 -2.90 -22.93 -5.82
CA ALA A 334 -2.74 -23.65 -7.07
C ALA A 334 -1.89 -22.84 -8.08
N PRO A 335 -0.88 -23.46 -8.72
CA PRO A 335 -0.10 -22.80 -9.77
C PRO A 335 -0.95 -22.39 -10.97
N ALA A 336 -0.49 -21.39 -11.73
CA ALA A 336 -1.12 -21.02 -12.99
C ALA A 336 -1.24 -22.23 -13.94
N GLY A 337 -2.47 -22.66 -14.23
CA GLY A 337 -2.77 -23.83 -15.09
C GLY A 337 -3.20 -25.10 -14.35
N SER A 338 -3.07 -25.17 -13.02
CA SER A 338 -3.56 -26.27 -12.17
C SER A 338 -5.09 -26.31 -12.08
N THR A 339 -5.72 -25.13 -11.98
CA THR A 339 -7.18 -24.98 -11.90
C THR A 339 -7.92 -25.28 -13.21
N ARG A 340 -7.19 -25.65 -14.26
CA ARG A 340 -7.70 -25.91 -15.61
C ARG A 340 -8.35 -27.29 -15.78
N ALA A 341 -8.51 -28.05 -14.70
CA ALA A 341 -9.37 -29.25 -14.71
C ALA A 341 -10.87 -28.91 -14.75
N ALA A 342 -11.29 -27.65 -14.49
CA ALA A 342 -12.71 -27.33 -14.34
C ALA A 342 -13.38 -26.57 -15.49
N ARG A 343 -12.65 -25.80 -16.33
CA ARG A 343 -13.26 -25.14 -17.52
C ARG A 343 -12.28 -25.08 -18.68
N SER A 344 -12.61 -25.76 -19.76
CA SER A 344 -11.78 -25.77 -20.98
C SER A 344 -12.03 -24.48 -21.78
N LYS A 345 -11.09 -24.09 -22.63
CA LYS A 345 -11.22 -22.95 -23.55
C LYS A 345 -12.50 -23.03 -24.42
N TYR A 346 -13.09 -24.20 -24.57
CA TYR A 346 -14.32 -24.42 -25.31
C TYR A 346 -15.58 -23.97 -24.54
N ASP A 347 -15.54 -23.94 -23.21
CA ASP A 347 -16.64 -23.47 -22.36
C ASP A 347 -16.76 -21.92 -22.39
N GLU A 348 -15.65 -21.22 -22.67
CA GLU A 348 -15.62 -19.75 -22.80
C GLU A 348 -16.20 -19.26 -24.14
N TYR A 349 -16.25 -20.13 -25.15
CA TYR A 349 -16.74 -19.81 -26.49
C TYR A 349 -18.00 -20.57 -26.90
N ASP A 350 -18.59 -21.36 -25.99
CA ASP A 350 -19.74 -22.23 -26.25
C ASP A 350 -19.53 -23.10 -27.51
N LEU A 351 -18.34 -23.69 -27.61
CA LEU A 351 -17.93 -24.55 -28.73
C LEU A 351 -17.97 -26.00 -28.26
N GLU A 352 -18.52 -26.92 -29.05
CA GLU A 352 -18.42 -28.35 -28.74
C GLU A 352 -16.94 -28.80 -28.77
N ALA A 353 -16.48 -29.40 -27.67
CA ALA A 353 -15.15 -29.98 -27.60
C ALA A 353 -15.08 -31.22 -28.52
N PRO A 354 -14.01 -31.42 -29.32
CA PRO A 354 -13.89 -32.61 -30.15
C PRO A 354 -13.78 -33.85 -29.26
N LEU A 355 -14.75 -34.75 -29.36
CA LEU A 355 -14.69 -36.11 -28.81
C LEU A 355 -13.54 -36.86 -29.49
N ARG A 356 -12.34 -36.81 -28.92
CA ARG A 356 -11.26 -37.74 -29.29
C ARG A 356 -10.65 -38.36 -28.04
N GLY A 357 -10.92 -39.67 -27.92
CA GLY A 357 -10.43 -40.53 -26.86
C GLY A 357 -8.90 -40.60 -26.83
N ASN A 358 -8.38 -40.56 -25.61
CA ASN A 358 -7.19 -41.31 -25.21
C ASN A 358 -7.11 -41.31 -23.68
N ALA A 359 -7.75 -42.33 -23.07
CA ALA A 359 -7.72 -42.58 -21.64
C ALA A 359 -6.28 -42.73 -21.10
N ALA A 360 -5.32 -43.13 -21.94
CA ALA A 360 -3.92 -43.30 -21.59
C ALA A 360 -3.19 -42.00 -21.19
N ARG A 361 -3.61 -40.82 -21.69
CA ARG A 361 -2.97 -39.54 -21.35
C ARG A 361 -3.46 -38.98 -20.01
N ARG A 362 -4.64 -39.40 -19.56
CA ARG A 362 -5.21 -39.02 -18.26
C ARG A 362 -4.49 -39.75 -17.13
N GLN A 363 -4.18 -41.03 -17.34
CA GLN A 363 -3.50 -41.88 -16.35
C GLN A 363 -2.04 -41.46 -16.12
N MET A 364 -1.34 -41.00 -17.16
CA MET A 364 0.03 -40.49 -17.02
C MET A 364 0.13 -39.13 -16.31
N MET A 365 -0.95 -38.33 -16.30
CA MET A 365 -1.01 -37.07 -15.54
C MET A 365 -1.43 -37.28 -14.08
N THR A 366 -2.24 -38.29 -13.78
CA THR A 366 -2.53 -38.68 -12.38
C THR A 366 -1.30 -39.29 -11.72
N ASP A 367 -0.54 -40.14 -12.43
CA ASP A 367 0.68 -40.74 -11.87
C ASP A 367 1.79 -39.71 -11.64
N ALA A 368 1.85 -38.63 -12.45
CA ALA A 368 2.78 -37.53 -12.23
C ALA A 368 2.37 -36.61 -11.06
N ALA A 369 1.07 -36.49 -10.78
CA ALA A 369 0.57 -35.74 -9.62
C ALA A 369 0.74 -36.53 -8.31
N ASP A 370 0.62 -37.86 -8.34
CA ASP A 370 0.89 -38.73 -7.19
C ASP A 370 2.39 -38.83 -6.85
N PHE A 371 3.28 -38.65 -7.85
CA PHE A 371 4.73 -38.59 -7.61
C PHE A 371 5.16 -37.30 -6.88
N ASP A 372 4.50 -36.17 -7.14
CA ASP A 372 4.80 -34.86 -6.51
C ASP A 372 4.20 -34.76 -5.08
N LEU A 373 3.13 -35.52 -4.80
CA LEU A 373 2.50 -35.61 -3.47
C LEU A 373 3.19 -36.61 -2.53
N SER A 374 3.85 -37.65 -3.06
CA SER A 374 4.59 -38.62 -2.25
C SER A 374 5.98 -38.12 -1.81
N GLU A 375 6.58 -37.18 -2.53
CA GLU A 375 7.87 -36.58 -2.14
C GLU A 375 7.73 -35.53 -1.02
N SER A 376 6.52 -35.01 -0.78
CA SER A 376 6.22 -34.04 0.28
C SER A 376 5.71 -34.65 1.59
N SER A 377 5.51 -35.98 1.65
CA SER A 377 4.96 -36.69 2.82
C SER A 377 5.99 -37.53 3.61
N GLN A 378 7.29 -37.41 3.32
CA GLN A 378 8.35 -38.04 4.13
C GLN A 378 9.28 -36.99 4.76
N ALA A 379 8.81 -36.32 5.81
CA ALA A 379 9.66 -35.66 6.80
C ALA A 379 8.95 -35.58 8.17
N SER A 380 9.08 -36.69 8.90
CA SER A 380 9.07 -36.87 10.36
C SER A 380 7.89 -36.33 11.19
N ASP A 381 7.04 -37.27 11.57
CA ASP A 381 6.40 -37.39 12.88
C ASP A 381 7.43 -37.26 14.02
N GLU A 382 7.23 -36.32 14.95
CA GLU A 382 7.66 -36.44 16.34
C GLU A 382 6.58 -35.85 17.27
N GLU A 383 5.94 -36.76 18.00
CA GLU A 383 5.26 -36.67 19.30
C GLU A 383 4.36 -35.47 19.64
N GLU A 384 3.06 -35.77 19.60
CA GLU A 384 1.94 -35.07 20.20
C GLU A 384 2.02 -35.11 21.74
N VAL A 385 2.04 -33.96 22.41
CA VAL A 385 1.78 -33.87 23.86
C VAL A 385 0.66 -32.86 24.12
N ASP A 386 -0.48 -33.40 24.51
CA ASP A 386 -1.69 -32.71 24.94
C ASP A 386 -1.46 -31.92 26.24
N ILE A 387 -1.80 -30.64 26.25
CA ILE A 387 -2.02 -29.87 27.48
C ILE A 387 -3.27 -29.02 27.36
N SER A 388 -4.35 -29.63 27.82
CA SER A 388 -5.64 -29.04 28.09
C SER A 388 -5.62 -28.11 29.33
N TYR A 389 -6.30 -26.98 29.15
CA TYR A 389 -6.94 -26.08 30.11
C TYR A 389 -6.90 -26.44 31.62
N ARG A 390 -6.30 -25.58 32.45
CA ARG A 390 -6.66 -25.43 33.88
C ARG A 390 -6.22 -24.07 34.47
N SER A 391 -7.18 -23.27 34.92
CA SER A 391 -7.00 -22.20 35.93
C SER A 391 -6.79 -22.80 37.32
N PRO A 392 -6.23 -22.03 38.28
CA PRO A 392 -7.05 -21.73 39.46
C PRO A 392 -6.85 -20.33 40.10
N ILE A 393 -7.90 -19.88 40.80
CA ILE A 393 -7.97 -18.71 41.68
C ILE A 393 -8.07 -19.19 43.14
N THR A 394 -7.46 -18.43 44.08
CA THR A 394 -7.64 -18.33 45.56
C THR A 394 -7.35 -19.58 46.44
N GLU A 395 -6.87 -19.53 47.68
CA GLU A 395 -6.83 -18.52 48.77
C GLU A 395 -5.86 -19.03 49.87
N THR A 396 -5.21 -18.16 50.66
CA THR A 396 -5.08 -18.21 52.16
C THR A 396 -3.96 -17.29 52.70
N MET A 397 -4.34 -16.44 53.67
CA MET A 397 -3.50 -15.61 54.55
C MET A 397 -2.99 -16.44 55.76
N PRO A 398 -1.99 -15.96 56.54
CA PRO A 398 -2.32 -15.12 57.71
C PRO A 398 -1.34 -13.95 58.01
N VAL A 399 -1.92 -12.76 58.20
CA VAL A 399 -1.83 -11.82 59.36
C VAL A 399 -0.58 -11.90 60.29
N ASN A 400 0.20 -10.81 60.39
CA ASN A 400 0.15 -9.81 61.50
C ASN A 400 1.26 -8.72 61.44
N GLY A 401 0.92 -7.48 61.84
CA GLY A 401 1.86 -6.54 62.49
C GLY A 401 2.21 -5.20 61.79
N LYS A 402 1.48 -4.13 62.14
CA LYS A 402 1.91 -2.70 62.14
C LYS A 402 1.65 -2.15 63.56
N PRO A 403 2.05 -0.92 63.99
CA PRO A 403 2.78 0.17 63.31
C PRO A 403 3.91 0.84 64.15
N ASN A 404 4.67 1.78 63.57
CA ASN A 404 4.97 3.12 64.13
C ASN A 404 5.92 3.91 63.21
N GLY A 405 5.59 5.17 62.90
CA GLY A 405 6.50 6.17 62.27
C GLY A 405 7.18 7.06 63.33
N PRO A 406 7.59 8.31 63.02
CA PRO A 406 8.13 8.89 61.77
C PRO A 406 9.51 9.58 62.00
N GLY A 407 10.28 9.92 60.95
CA GLY A 407 11.45 10.82 61.14
C GLY A 407 12.45 11.02 59.99
N ARG A 408 12.35 12.21 59.36
CA ARG A 408 13.44 13.18 59.08
C ARG A 408 14.50 12.93 57.95
N SER A 409 14.35 13.75 56.91
CA SER A 409 15.33 14.68 56.27
C SER A 409 16.67 14.20 55.65
N LYS A 410 16.76 14.48 54.34
CA LYS A 410 17.89 14.99 53.52
C LYS A 410 19.30 14.39 53.69
N ARG A 411 19.83 13.89 52.57
CA ARG A 411 21.18 14.31 52.12
C ARG A 411 21.32 14.23 50.59
N VAL A 412 21.87 15.31 50.06
CA VAL A 412 22.27 15.54 48.67
C VAL A 412 23.56 14.76 48.37
N SER A 413 23.65 14.14 47.20
CA SER A 413 24.93 13.91 46.54
C SER A 413 24.79 14.00 45.02
N SER A 414 25.50 14.98 44.48
CA SER A 414 25.80 15.25 43.09
C SER A 414 26.35 14.03 42.33
N GLY A 415 25.81 13.77 41.14
CA GLY A 415 26.34 12.81 40.18
C GLY A 415 26.33 13.43 38.78
N ALA A 416 27.55 13.63 38.25
CA ALA A 416 27.92 14.18 36.96
C ALA A 416 26.92 13.95 35.80
N GLY A 417 26.52 15.06 35.17
CA GLY A 417 25.78 15.06 33.91
C GLY A 417 26.64 14.47 32.79
N ARG A 418 26.23 13.30 32.27
CA ARG A 418 26.62 12.87 30.93
C ARG A 418 25.90 13.78 29.95
N SER A 419 26.68 14.59 29.24
CA SER A 419 26.23 15.33 28.06
C SER A 419 25.60 14.34 27.08
N HIS A 420 24.27 14.37 26.98
CA HIS A 420 23.56 13.71 25.91
C HIS A 420 23.87 14.47 24.62
N ARG A 421 24.37 13.74 23.62
CA ARG A 421 24.53 14.24 22.25
C ARG A 421 23.20 14.85 21.81
N HIS A 422 23.25 16.08 21.27
CA HIS A 422 22.11 16.76 20.68
C HIS A 422 21.53 15.92 19.53
N THR A 423 20.49 15.13 19.80
CA THR A 423 19.51 14.77 18.77
C THR A 423 18.65 16.01 18.57
N ALA A 424 18.84 16.71 17.45
CA ALA A 424 18.00 17.84 17.09
C ALA A 424 16.55 17.35 16.95
N SER A 425 15.65 17.95 17.75
CA SER A 425 14.21 17.69 17.65
C SER A 425 13.73 18.01 16.24
N ILE A 426 12.74 17.30 15.72
CA ILE A 426 12.14 17.58 14.40
C ILE A 426 11.75 19.05 14.28
N ALA A 427 11.24 19.65 15.36
CA ALA A 427 10.93 21.08 15.42
C ALA A 427 12.17 21.98 15.23
N SER A 428 13.34 21.60 15.74
CA SER A 428 14.59 22.34 15.50
C SER A 428 15.15 22.08 14.10
N LEU A 429 15.00 20.86 13.58
CA LEU A 429 15.41 20.52 12.21
C LEU A 429 14.63 21.33 11.16
N ILE A 430 13.33 21.53 11.39
CA ILE A 430 12.45 22.26 10.48
C ILE A 430 12.72 23.77 10.58
N ARG A 431 12.87 24.31 11.80
CA ARG A 431 13.21 25.74 12.01
C ARG A 431 14.58 26.15 11.46
N GLU A 432 15.52 25.22 11.32
CA GLU A 432 16.79 25.47 10.63
C GLU A 432 16.59 25.57 9.10
N GLY A 433 15.61 24.87 8.53
CA GLY A 433 15.28 24.92 7.10
C GLY A 433 14.60 26.23 6.66
N ASP A 434 13.84 26.87 7.56
CA ASP A 434 13.18 28.16 7.32
C ASP A 434 14.11 29.38 7.47
N ARG A 435 15.37 29.19 7.86
CA ARG A 435 16.39 30.26 7.92
C ARG A 435 17.21 30.31 6.64
N GLY A 436 16.54 30.61 5.52
CA GLY A 436 17.14 31.15 4.27
C GLY A 436 16.73 32.62 4.10
N PRO A 437 17.52 33.46 3.41
CA PRO A 437 17.49 34.91 3.62
C PRO A 437 16.14 35.52 3.23
N GLU A 438 15.56 36.27 4.18
CA GLU A 438 14.49 37.22 3.91
C GLU A 438 15.01 38.26 2.91
N GLU A 439 14.60 38.17 1.64
CA GLU A 439 14.34 39.31 0.76
C GLU A 439 13.88 38.84 -0.64
N ALA A 440 12.85 39.53 -1.16
CA ALA A 440 12.36 39.50 -2.54
C ALA A 440 11.61 38.23 -3.02
N TRP A 441 10.30 38.21 -2.82
CA TRP A 441 9.40 37.52 -3.77
C TRP A 441 8.17 38.38 -4.08
N ASN A 442 8.22 39.06 -5.23
CA ASN A 442 7.06 39.62 -5.93
C ASN A 442 6.72 38.63 -7.06
N PRO A 443 5.49 38.09 -7.15
CA PRO A 443 5.16 37.19 -8.23
C PRO A 443 4.74 37.99 -9.47
N SER A 444 5.51 37.90 -10.55
CA SER A 444 5.01 38.15 -11.91
C SER A 444 5.52 37.05 -12.84
N PRO A 445 4.67 36.49 -13.72
CA PRO A 445 4.97 35.24 -14.40
C PRO A 445 5.45 35.49 -15.83
N ILE A 446 6.72 35.24 -16.16
CA ILE A 446 7.15 35.11 -17.56
C ILE A 446 8.25 34.04 -17.65
N GLY A 447 8.07 33.10 -18.58
CA GLY A 447 9.18 32.32 -19.10
C GLY A 447 8.83 31.02 -19.83
N ALA A 448 8.04 31.07 -20.90
CA ALA A 448 8.13 30.06 -21.96
C ALA A 448 8.39 30.80 -23.27
N THR A 449 9.64 30.75 -23.75
CA THR A 449 10.04 31.19 -25.08
C THR A 449 10.45 29.95 -25.85
N PHE A 450 9.87 29.73 -27.04
CA PHE A 450 10.55 29.11 -28.18
C PHE A 450 9.83 29.44 -29.50
N PHE A 451 10.66 29.92 -30.44
CA PHE A 451 10.58 29.97 -31.91
C PHE A 451 9.27 30.31 -32.63
N GLU A 452 9.28 31.44 -33.33
CA GLU A 452 8.76 31.50 -34.71
C GLU A 452 9.69 32.40 -35.56
N ALA A 453 10.01 31.93 -36.77
CA ALA A 453 10.94 32.57 -37.70
C ALA A 453 10.18 33.34 -38.78
N ALA A 454 10.67 34.55 -39.06
CA ALA A 454 10.71 35.30 -40.32
C ALA A 454 9.47 35.40 -41.23
N GLY A 455 9.06 36.65 -41.51
CA GLY A 455 8.40 37.03 -42.77
C GLY A 455 7.61 38.35 -42.72
N ASP A 456 8.10 39.35 -43.44
CA ASP A 456 7.44 40.56 -44.02
C ASP A 456 6.98 41.70 -43.07
N VAL A 457 7.58 42.91 -43.09
CA VAL A 457 7.71 43.97 -44.12
C VAL A 457 6.51 44.95 -44.16
N GLU A 458 6.86 46.19 -43.80
CA GLU A 458 6.32 47.51 -44.19
C GLU A 458 5.00 48.12 -43.68
N SER A 459 5.17 49.39 -43.26
CA SER A 459 4.24 50.53 -43.26
C SER A 459 3.11 50.48 -42.22
N GLY A 460 2.71 51.56 -41.55
CA GLY A 460 2.98 52.97 -41.65
C GLY A 460 2.01 53.70 -40.70
N ARG A 461 2.39 54.92 -40.29
CA ARG A 461 1.62 55.96 -39.57
C ARG A 461 0.08 55.81 -39.59
N ARG A 462 -0.55 55.87 -38.40
CA ARG A 462 -1.32 57.02 -37.89
C ARG A 462 -1.80 56.77 -36.48
#